data_AF-A0A537JVG9-F1
#
_entry.id   AF-A0A537JVG9-F1
#
_cell.length_a   1.000
_cell.length_b   1.000
_cell.length_c   1.000
_cell.angle_alpha   90.00
_cell.angle_beta   90.00
_cell.angle_gamma   90.00
#
_symmetry.space_group_name_H-M   'P 1'
#
loop_
_entity.id
_entity.type
_entity.pdbx_description
1 polymer ?
#
loop_
_entity_poly.entity_id
_entity_poly.type
_entity_poly.pdbx_seq_one_letter_code
_entity_poly.pdbx_strand_id
1 'polypeptide(L)'
;MRRAAQLFGPADGVRPRPERARRGGQVAQLLAVILLGPLSPASVQIPSGAPLPFVTIAAGATSSIRTPSRLVVRNDAEWRALWRRHDDPAGGAAPRVDFNRDMVIGVFAGEIRGPAAVAIVRVTRDPDRLVVWYTFRDTSPIPAVDSNVPSAPFSIIRLPRSSLPVGFVQVKTPQVLRRP
;
A
#
# COMPACT_ATOMS: atom_id res chain seq x y z
N MET A 1 60.42 -37.38 2.41
CA MET A 1 59.81 -36.27 3.19
C MET A 1 59.00 -36.87 4.32
N ARG A 2 59.49 -36.72 5.56
CA ARG A 2 59.05 -37.43 6.77
C ARG A 2 58.02 -36.58 7.53
N ARG A 3 56.90 -37.16 7.98
CA ARG A 3 56.01 -36.58 8.99
C ARG A 3 56.24 -37.27 10.34
N ALA A 4 56.47 -36.44 11.35
CA ALA A 4 56.65 -36.73 12.78
C ALA A 4 55.36 -37.33 13.38
N ALA A 5 55.42 -38.40 14.19
CA ALA A 5 55.62 -38.44 15.67
C ALA A 5 54.43 -37.82 16.43
N GLN A 6 53.84 -38.35 17.50
CA GLN A 6 54.18 -39.36 18.52
C GLN A 6 52.86 -39.65 19.30
N LEU A 7 52.53 -40.91 19.57
CA LEU A 7 52.56 -41.62 20.87
C LEU A 7 51.54 -41.19 21.96
N PHE A 8 50.77 -42.21 22.38
CA PHE A 8 49.78 -42.28 23.45
C PHE A 8 50.37 -42.27 24.87
N GLY A 9 49.60 -41.77 25.85
CA GLY A 9 49.69 -42.08 27.29
C GLY A 9 48.41 -41.65 28.05
N PRO A 10 47.96 -42.36 29.11
CA PRO A 10 46.54 -42.48 29.50
C PRO A 10 46.19 -42.01 30.95
N ALA A 11 45.01 -42.44 31.42
CA ALA A 11 44.44 -42.39 32.80
C ALA A 11 43.51 -41.19 33.07
N ASP A 12 42.37 -41.28 33.75
CA ASP A 12 41.67 -42.38 34.44
C ASP A 12 40.27 -41.88 34.83
N GLY A 13 39.37 -42.78 35.19
CA GLY A 13 38.41 -42.49 36.26
C GLY A 13 36.96 -42.20 35.86
N VAL A 14 36.24 -43.28 35.62
CA VAL A 14 34.78 -43.43 35.76
C VAL A 14 34.29 -42.80 37.08
N ARG A 15 33.21 -42.02 37.04
CA ARG A 15 32.33 -41.81 38.22
C ARG A 15 30.84 -41.89 37.85
N PRO A 16 30.02 -42.58 38.66
CA PRO A 16 28.61 -42.83 38.39
C PRO A 16 27.68 -41.68 38.80
N ARG A 17 26.57 -41.56 38.06
CA ARG A 17 25.25 -41.06 38.50
C ARG A 17 24.54 -42.24 39.20
N PRO A 18 23.49 -42.11 40.04
CA PRO A 18 22.67 -40.95 40.42
C PRO A 18 22.39 -40.84 41.94
N GLU A 19 21.72 -39.77 42.40
CA GLU A 19 20.50 -39.91 43.24
C GLU A 19 19.77 -38.58 43.43
N ARG A 20 18.45 -38.66 43.42
CA ARG A 20 17.50 -37.57 43.70
C ARG A 20 17.54 -37.22 45.19
N ALA A 21 17.18 -35.97 45.49
CA ALA A 21 16.08 -35.58 46.38
C ALA A 21 16.47 -34.40 47.27
N ARG A 22 15.84 -33.25 47.01
CA ARG A 22 15.41 -32.34 48.09
C ARG A 22 14.02 -31.79 47.76
N ARG A 23 13.01 -32.35 48.45
CA ARG A 23 11.92 -31.56 49.06
C ARG A 23 12.61 -30.48 49.93
N GLY A 24 12.13 -29.28 50.14
CA GLY A 24 10.85 -28.61 49.94
C GLY A 24 10.90 -27.43 50.92
N GLY A 25 10.44 -26.25 50.51
CA GLY A 25 10.47 -25.06 51.37
C GLY A 25 9.99 -23.84 50.58
N GLN A 26 8.83 -23.34 50.99
CA GLN A 26 8.04 -22.24 50.46
C GLN A 26 8.86 -20.94 50.31
N VAL A 27 8.55 -19.91 49.51
CA VAL A 27 7.32 -19.16 49.26
C VAL A 27 7.65 -18.15 48.14
N ALA A 28 6.73 -17.88 47.22
CA ALA A 28 6.48 -16.55 46.63
C ALA A 28 5.51 -16.72 45.46
N GLN A 29 4.22 -16.53 45.75
CA GLN A 29 3.21 -16.34 44.72
C GLN A 29 3.55 -15.07 43.94
N LEU A 30 3.87 -15.21 42.66
CA LEU A 30 3.85 -14.10 41.71
C LEU A 30 2.56 -14.21 40.91
N LEU A 31 1.64 -13.28 41.19
CA LEU A 31 0.42 -13.04 40.44
C LEU A 31 0.76 -12.79 38.96
N ALA A 32 0.32 -13.68 38.08
CA ALA A 32 0.27 -13.43 36.65
C ALA A 32 -0.89 -12.47 36.37
N VAL A 33 -0.58 -11.18 36.20
CA VAL A 33 -1.54 -10.20 35.65
C VAL A 33 -1.61 -10.44 34.14
N ILE A 34 -2.59 -11.24 33.71
CA ILE A 34 -2.98 -11.31 32.30
C ILE A 34 -3.76 -10.03 32.00
N LEU A 35 -3.07 -9.03 31.44
CA LEU A 35 -3.70 -7.83 30.89
C LEU A 35 -4.51 -8.24 29.64
N LEU A 36 -5.80 -8.52 29.86
CA LEU A 36 -6.79 -8.63 28.81
C LEU A 36 -7.04 -7.22 28.23
N GLY A 37 -6.13 -6.75 27.37
CA GLY A 37 -6.29 -5.47 26.68
C GLY A 37 -7.54 -5.54 25.79
N PRO A 38 -8.52 -4.62 25.94
CA PRO A 38 -9.69 -4.65 25.09
C PRO A 38 -9.27 -4.46 23.64
N LEU A 39 -9.74 -5.35 22.78
CA LEU A 39 -9.62 -5.25 21.33
C LEU A 39 -10.34 -3.96 20.93
N SER A 40 -9.61 -2.84 20.86
CA SER A 40 -10.20 -1.58 20.41
C SER A 40 -10.65 -1.79 18.97
N PRO A 41 -11.95 -1.64 18.67
CA PRO A 41 -12.36 -1.57 17.28
C PRO A 41 -11.63 -0.35 16.72
N ALA A 42 -10.80 -0.55 15.70
CA ALA A 42 -10.20 0.56 14.98
C ALA A 42 -11.35 1.40 14.42
N SER A 43 -11.70 2.48 15.12
CA SER A 43 -12.64 3.46 14.62
C SER A 43 -12.11 3.91 13.28
N VAL A 44 -12.81 3.58 12.20
CA VAL A 44 -12.55 4.11 10.87
C VAL A 44 -12.85 5.60 10.96
N GLN A 45 -11.88 6.38 11.41
CA GLN A 45 -11.95 7.83 11.38
C GLN A 45 -12.01 8.22 9.91
N ILE A 46 -13.20 8.60 9.43
CA ILE A 46 -13.35 9.22 8.13
C ILE A 46 -12.60 10.55 8.25
N PRO A 47 -11.47 10.74 7.55
CA PRO A 47 -10.72 11.97 7.69
C PRO A 47 -11.54 13.13 7.13
N SER A 48 -11.88 14.09 7.99
CA SER A 48 -12.69 15.27 7.72
C SER A 48 -11.86 16.51 7.39
N GLY A 49 -10.57 16.33 7.05
CA GLY A 49 -9.64 17.42 6.79
C GLY A 49 -10.12 18.43 5.73
N ALA A 50 -9.46 19.59 5.70
CA ALA A 50 -9.80 20.67 4.78
C ALA A 50 -9.67 20.21 3.32
N PRO A 51 -10.67 20.46 2.45
CA PRO A 51 -10.58 20.11 1.03
C PRO A 51 -9.37 20.78 0.35
N LEU A 52 -8.62 20.01 -0.44
CA LEU A 52 -7.57 20.54 -1.30
C LEU A 52 -8.01 20.54 -2.76
N PRO A 53 -7.84 21.66 -3.48
CA PRO A 53 -8.12 21.70 -4.90
C PRO A 53 -7.10 20.87 -5.68
N PHE A 54 -7.53 20.29 -6.78
CA PHE A 54 -6.68 19.57 -7.73
C PHE A 54 -7.18 19.75 -9.15
N VAL A 55 -6.32 19.46 -10.12
CA VAL A 55 -6.63 19.49 -11.55
C VAL A 55 -6.29 18.12 -12.14
N THR A 56 -7.23 17.52 -12.85
CA THR A 56 -6.98 16.28 -13.62
C THR A 56 -6.10 16.60 -14.82
N ILE A 57 -4.95 15.92 -14.91
CA ILE A 57 -4.03 16.03 -16.04
C ILE A 57 -4.37 14.99 -17.09
N ALA A 58 -4.70 13.77 -16.66
CA ALA A 58 -5.08 12.68 -17.55
C ALA A 58 -5.99 11.68 -16.82
N ALA A 59 -6.95 11.11 -17.54
CA ALA A 59 -7.77 10.01 -17.07
C ALA A 59 -8.27 9.22 -18.28
N GLY A 60 -8.49 7.93 -18.11
CA GLY A 60 -8.96 7.09 -19.21
C GLY A 60 -9.07 5.62 -18.83
N ALA A 61 -9.53 4.82 -19.78
CA ALA A 61 -9.71 3.37 -19.63
C ALA A 61 -8.45 2.55 -20.00
N THR A 62 -7.41 3.20 -20.55
CA THR A 62 -6.25 2.51 -21.11
C THR A 62 -4.95 3.09 -20.55
N SER A 63 -4.11 2.21 -20.01
CA SER A 63 -2.77 2.50 -19.50
C SER A 63 -1.89 1.28 -19.72
N SER A 64 -0.60 1.48 -19.94
CA SER A 64 0.38 0.37 -19.97
C SER A 64 0.81 -0.10 -18.58
N ILE A 65 0.36 0.56 -17.52
CA ILE A 65 0.51 0.09 -16.15
C ILE A 65 -0.54 -0.99 -15.85
N ARG A 66 -0.12 -2.26 -15.95
CA ARG A 66 -0.99 -3.43 -15.77
C ARG A 66 -1.14 -3.90 -14.31
N THR A 67 -0.32 -3.39 -13.39
CA THR A 67 -0.41 -3.71 -11.96
C THR A 67 -1.10 -2.58 -11.19
N PRO A 68 -2.08 -2.87 -10.32
CA PRO A 68 -2.73 -1.86 -9.49
C PRO A 68 -1.71 -1.02 -8.72
N SER A 69 -1.74 0.29 -8.91
CA SER A 69 -0.71 1.20 -8.39
C SER A 69 -1.31 2.51 -7.90
N ARG A 70 -0.81 3.02 -6.78
CA ARG A 70 -1.12 4.35 -6.23
C ARG A 70 0.19 5.06 -6.00
N LEU A 71 0.40 6.17 -6.70
CA LEU A 71 1.71 6.80 -6.81
C LEU A 71 1.63 8.27 -6.43
N VAL A 72 2.67 8.72 -5.74
CA VAL A 72 2.90 10.13 -5.38
C VAL A 72 4.20 10.54 -6.03
N VAL A 73 4.14 11.57 -6.85
CA VAL A 73 5.27 12.05 -7.65
C VAL A 73 5.58 13.48 -7.24
N ARG A 74 6.80 13.72 -6.75
CA ARG A 74 7.19 15.03 -6.19
C ARG A 74 8.31 15.72 -6.96
N ASN A 75 8.78 15.12 -8.04
CA ASN A 75 9.77 15.74 -8.90
C ASN A 75 9.57 15.35 -10.37
N ASP A 76 10.20 16.12 -11.24
CA ASP A 76 10.08 15.99 -12.68
C ASP A 76 10.68 14.69 -13.23
N ALA A 77 11.74 14.16 -12.60
CA ALA A 77 12.36 12.91 -13.03
C ALA A 77 11.41 11.71 -12.82
N GLU A 78 10.80 11.61 -11.63
CA GLU A 78 9.76 10.63 -11.31
C GLU A 78 8.55 10.79 -12.23
N TRP A 79 8.15 12.02 -12.55
CA TRP A 79 7.02 12.28 -13.42
C TRP A 79 7.25 11.78 -14.83
N ARG A 80 8.40 12.12 -15.43
CA ARG A 80 8.77 11.64 -16.76
C ARG A 80 8.89 10.12 -16.80
N ALA A 81 9.40 9.49 -15.74
CA ALA A 81 9.48 8.04 -15.65
C ALA A 81 8.09 7.38 -15.56
N LEU A 82 7.20 7.92 -14.71
CA LEU A 82 5.82 7.45 -14.61
C LEU A 82 5.08 7.62 -15.94
N TRP A 83 5.16 8.79 -16.57
CA TRP A 83 4.45 9.08 -17.81
C TRP A 83 4.87 8.14 -18.93
N ARG A 84 6.18 7.91 -19.12
CA ARG A 84 6.67 6.93 -20.10
C ARG A 84 6.08 5.54 -19.86
N ARG A 85 6.06 5.06 -18.60
CA ARG A 85 5.49 3.75 -18.27
C ARG A 85 3.98 3.68 -18.48
N HIS A 86 3.29 4.79 -18.26
CA HIS A 86 1.85 4.90 -18.41
C HIS A 86 1.40 4.90 -19.88
N ASP A 87 2.07 5.69 -20.72
CA ASP A 87 1.67 6.02 -22.10
C ASP A 87 2.47 5.25 -23.17
N ASP A 88 3.29 4.27 -22.78
CA ASP A 88 3.96 3.35 -23.73
C ASP A 88 2.94 2.50 -24.50
N PRO A 89 3.04 2.26 -25.82
CA PRO A 89 4.02 2.78 -26.78
C PRO A 89 3.59 4.07 -27.49
N ALA A 90 2.45 4.67 -27.13
CA ALA A 90 2.01 5.94 -27.73
C ALA A 90 3.04 7.07 -27.50
N GLY A 91 3.75 7.02 -26.37
CA GLY A 91 5.05 7.67 -26.19
C GLY A 91 5.03 9.20 -26.15
N GLY A 92 3.91 9.81 -25.76
CA GLY A 92 3.78 11.26 -25.68
C GLY A 92 4.71 11.89 -24.65
N ALA A 93 5.08 13.16 -24.86
CA ALA A 93 5.80 13.93 -23.84
C ALA A 93 4.90 14.16 -22.62
N ALA A 94 5.48 14.00 -21.42
CA ALA A 94 4.76 14.26 -20.18
C ALA A 94 4.29 15.72 -20.12
N PRO A 95 3.02 15.98 -19.74
CA PRO A 95 2.53 17.33 -19.51
C PRO A 95 3.42 18.09 -18.52
N ARG A 96 3.69 19.37 -18.79
CA ARG A 96 4.53 20.20 -17.93
C ARG A 96 3.86 20.41 -16.57
N VAL A 97 4.59 20.14 -15.49
CA VAL A 97 4.18 20.41 -14.11
C VAL A 97 5.30 21.20 -13.42
N ASP A 98 4.94 22.28 -12.72
CA ASP A 98 5.89 23.01 -11.88
C ASP A 98 5.97 22.36 -10.49
N PHE A 99 6.96 21.50 -10.30
CA PHE A 99 7.14 20.76 -9.04
C PHE A 99 7.59 21.61 -7.85
N ASN A 100 7.92 22.90 -8.05
CA ASN A 100 8.13 23.80 -6.92
C ASN A 100 6.80 24.20 -6.27
N ARG A 101 5.70 24.17 -7.03
CA ARG A 101 4.37 24.59 -6.59
C ARG A 101 3.41 23.41 -6.42
N ASP A 102 3.53 22.43 -7.30
CA ASP A 102 2.62 21.30 -7.39
C ASP A 102 3.32 19.96 -7.13
N MET A 103 2.51 18.94 -6.91
CA MET A 103 2.91 17.53 -7.00
C MET A 103 1.85 16.75 -7.77
N VAL A 104 2.15 15.50 -8.12
CA VAL A 104 1.27 14.65 -8.93
C VAL A 104 0.84 13.42 -8.15
N ILE A 105 -0.42 13.01 -8.31
CA ILE A 105 -0.97 11.77 -7.77
C ILE A 105 -1.53 10.95 -8.94
N GLY A 106 -1.15 9.68 -9.00
CA GLY A 106 -1.69 8.73 -9.97
C GLY A 106 -2.35 7.55 -9.26
N VAL A 107 -3.55 7.18 -9.72
CA VAL A 107 -4.23 5.94 -9.35
C VAL A 107 -4.45 5.11 -10.61
N PHE A 108 -3.95 3.89 -10.61
CA PHE A 108 -4.05 2.93 -11.70
C PHE A 108 -4.72 1.66 -11.17
N ALA A 109 -5.79 1.22 -11.83
CA ALA A 109 -6.47 -0.03 -11.47
C ALA A 109 -5.64 -1.27 -11.81
N GLY A 110 -4.68 -1.15 -12.73
CA GLY A 110 -4.08 -2.32 -13.38
C GLY A 110 -5.03 -2.93 -14.41
N GLU A 111 -4.64 -4.07 -14.97
CA GLU A 111 -5.45 -4.77 -15.95
C GLU A 111 -6.66 -5.45 -15.30
N ILE A 112 -7.83 -5.23 -15.89
CA ILE A 112 -9.10 -5.83 -15.52
C ILE A 112 -9.84 -6.31 -16.77
N ARG A 113 -10.93 -7.06 -16.59
CA ARG A 113 -11.85 -7.44 -17.66
C ARG A 113 -13.11 -6.58 -17.61
N GLY A 114 -13.46 -6.00 -18.75
CA GLY A 114 -14.64 -5.16 -18.91
C GLY A 114 -14.38 -3.67 -18.76
N PRO A 115 -15.38 -2.84 -19.11
CA PRO A 115 -15.32 -1.40 -19.03
C PRO A 115 -15.38 -0.97 -17.57
N ALA A 116 -14.41 -0.17 -17.14
CA ALA A 116 -14.45 0.45 -15.83
C ALA A 116 -13.79 1.82 -15.86
N ALA A 117 -14.04 2.59 -14.81
CA ALA A 117 -13.44 3.89 -14.58
C ALA A 117 -12.84 3.98 -13.18
N VAL A 118 -11.70 4.65 -13.11
CA VAL A 118 -11.11 5.15 -11.86
C VAL A 118 -11.19 6.65 -11.88
N ALA A 119 -11.62 7.24 -10.77
CA ALA A 119 -11.66 8.69 -10.62
C ALA A 119 -11.22 9.10 -9.22
N ILE A 120 -10.26 10.02 -9.13
CA ILE A 120 -9.96 10.74 -7.89
C ILE A 120 -11.06 11.80 -7.71
N VAL A 121 -11.83 11.68 -6.63
CA VAL A 121 -13.04 12.48 -6.42
C VAL A 121 -12.86 13.56 -5.35
N ARG A 122 -11.89 13.38 -4.45
CA ARG A 122 -11.61 14.32 -3.38
C ARG A 122 -10.19 14.15 -2.88
N VAL A 123 -9.55 15.26 -2.53
CA VAL A 123 -8.34 15.29 -1.73
C VAL A 123 -8.60 16.19 -0.53
N THR A 124 -8.13 15.80 0.64
CA THR A 124 -8.15 16.66 1.83
C THR A 124 -6.81 16.64 2.53
N ARG A 125 -6.62 17.66 3.36
CA ARG A 125 -5.47 17.82 4.24
C ARG A 125 -5.94 17.66 5.68
N ASP A 126 -5.43 16.61 6.32
CA ASP A 126 -5.42 16.48 7.77
C ASP A 126 -4.12 17.13 8.31
N PRO A 127 -3.97 17.31 9.63
CA PRO A 127 -2.75 17.87 10.22
C PRO A 127 -1.47 17.06 9.90
N ASP A 128 -1.59 15.74 9.79
CA ASP A 128 -0.47 14.79 9.69
C ASP A 128 -0.32 14.15 8.29
N ARG A 129 -1.34 14.24 7.42
CA ARG A 129 -1.34 13.59 6.10
C ARG A 129 -2.25 14.28 5.10
N LEU A 130 -2.04 13.97 3.83
CA LEU A 130 -3.08 14.13 2.81
C LEU A 130 -3.83 12.81 2.65
N VAL A 131 -5.11 12.89 2.34
CA VAL A 131 -5.90 11.72 1.98
C VAL A 131 -6.49 11.92 0.59
N VAL A 132 -6.35 10.91 -0.26
CA VAL A 132 -6.85 10.88 -1.63
C VAL A 132 -8.00 9.88 -1.69
N TRP A 133 -9.20 10.39 -1.93
CA TRP A 133 -10.38 9.57 -2.15
C TRP A 133 -10.56 9.32 -3.62
N TYR A 134 -10.69 8.05 -3.98
CA TYR A 134 -10.94 7.64 -5.35
C TYR A 134 -12.05 6.62 -5.42
N THR A 135 -12.68 6.53 -6.58
CA THR A 135 -13.69 5.53 -6.90
C THR A 135 -13.16 4.58 -7.96
N PHE A 136 -13.66 3.35 -7.92
CA PHE A 136 -13.55 2.39 -9.02
C PHE A 136 -14.97 1.96 -9.35
N ARG A 137 -15.37 2.02 -10.61
CA ARG A 137 -16.72 1.70 -11.04
C ARG A 137 -16.68 0.87 -12.31
N ASP A 138 -17.49 -0.18 -12.35
CA ASP A 138 -17.93 -0.78 -13.60
C ASP A 138 -18.75 0.26 -14.38
N THR A 139 -18.44 0.42 -15.67
CA THR A 139 -19.11 1.37 -16.57
C THR A 139 -19.82 0.66 -17.72
N SER A 140 -20.18 -0.61 -17.54
CA SER A 140 -20.98 -1.36 -18.50
C SER A 140 -22.32 -0.64 -18.75
N PRO A 141 -22.80 -0.61 -20.00
CA PRO A 141 -24.13 -0.08 -20.30
C PRO A 141 -25.20 -0.89 -19.55
N ILE A 142 -26.40 -0.31 -19.39
CA ILE A 142 -27.55 -1.02 -18.80
C ILE A 142 -28.58 -1.25 -19.93
N PRO A 143 -29.03 -2.50 -20.20
CA PRO A 143 -28.66 -3.73 -19.51
C PRO A 143 -27.18 -4.10 -19.74
N ALA A 144 -26.57 -4.73 -18.73
CA ALA A 144 -25.16 -5.11 -18.76
C ALA A 144 -24.87 -6.03 -19.96
N VAL A 145 -23.86 -5.66 -20.72
CA VAL A 145 -23.28 -6.54 -21.74
C VAL A 145 -21.97 -7.05 -21.16
N ASP A 146 -21.90 -8.36 -20.92
CA ASP A 146 -20.68 -9.02 -20.49
C ASP A 146 -19.61 -8.81 -21.55
N SER A 147 -18.69 -7.89 -21.27
CA SER A 147 -17.57 -7.57 -22.15
C SER A 147 -16.30 -8.04 -21.46
N ASN A 148 -15.64 -9.03 -22.05
CA ASN A 148 -14.37 -9.56 -21.55
C ASN A 148 -13.16 -8.83 -22.15
N VAL A 149 -13.36 -7.58 -22.59
CA VAL A 149 -12.31 -6.76 -23.22
C VAL A 149 -11.36 -6.28 -22.11
N PRO A 150 -10.04 -6.51 -22.22
CA PRO A 150 -9.09 -6.00 -21.26
C PRO A 150 -9.09 -4.46 -21.22
N SER A 151 -9.11 -3.89 -20.02
CA SER A 151 -8.94 -2.46 -19.81
C SER A 151 -7.96 -2.20 -18.65
N ALA A 152 -7.39 -1.00 -18.60
CA ALA A 152 -6.47 -0.58 -17.54
C ALA A 152 -6.75 0.87 -17.13
N PRO A 153 -7.86 1.11 -16.41
CA PRO A 153 -8.31 2.46 -16.11
C PRO A 153 -7.40 3.18 -15.11
N PHE A 154 -7.30 4.49 -15.28
CA PHE A 154 -6.40 5.33 -14.50
C PHE A 154 -6.92 6.76 -14.34
N SER A 155 -6.40 7.45 -13.33
CA SER A 155 -6.62 8.88 -13.08
C SER A 155 -5.34 9.50 -12.52
N ILE A 156 -4.90 10.60 -13.14
CA ILE A 156 -3.72 11.36 -12.75
C ILE A 156 -4.11 12.82 -12.54
N ILE A 157 -3.79 13.35 -11.37
CA ILE A 157 -4.08 14.74 -10.97
C ILE A 157 -2.79 15.47 -10.60
N ARG A 158 -2.79 16.79 -10.69
CA ARG A 158 -1.89 17.67 -9.95
C ARG A 158 -2.63 18.43 -8.86
N LEU A 159 -1.92 18.76 -7.80
CA LEU A 159 -2.40 19.51 -6.66
C LEU A 159 -1.25 20.27 -6.01
N PRO A 160 -1.52 21.25 -5.12
CA PRO A 160 -0.47 21.96 -4.39
C PRO A 160 0.51 21.00 -3.70
N ARG A 161 1.80 21.34 -3.80
CA ARG A 161 2.90 20.54 -3.24
C ARG A 161 2.73 20.36 -1.74
N SER A 162 2.97 19.14 -1.25
CA SER A 162 2.99 18.82 0.17
C SER A 162 4.07 17.79 0.49
N SER A 163 4.76 17.99 1.60
CA SER A 163 5.68 17.01 2.18
C SER A 163 4.98 15.96 3.04
N LEU A 164 3.71 16.18 3.40
CA LEU A 164 2.96 15.23 4.21
C LEU A 164 2.84 13.86 3.52
N PRO A 165 2.82 12.75 4.29
CA PRO A 165 2.43 11.44 3.79
C PRO A 165 1.07 11.48 3.08
N VAL A 166 0.87 10.59 2.11
CA VAL A 166 -0.38 10.50 1.35
C VAL A 166 -1.03 9.14 1.58
N GLY A 167 -2.23 9.16 2.16
CA GLY A 167 -3.11 8.00 2.28
C GLY A 167 -4.10 7.92 1.11
N PHE A 168 -4.56 6.71 0.79
CA PHE A 168 -5.52 6.47 -0.27
C PHE A 168 -6.74 5.73 0.28
N VAL A 169 -7.93 6.27 0.03
CA VAL A 169 -9.20 5.68 0.45
C VAL A 169 -10.06 5.43 -0.77
N GLN A 170 -10.37 4.16 -1.03
CA GLN A 170 -11.33 3.82 -2.06
C GLN A 170 -12.74 4.00 -1.50
N VAL A 171 -13.54 4.85 -2.14
CA VAL A 171 -14.95 5.04 -1.79
C VAL A 171 -15.77 4.08 -2.64
N LYS A 172 -16.46 3.14 -1.98
CA LYS A 172 -17.59 2.43 -2.59
C LYS A 172 -18.76 3.39 -2.58
N THR A 173 -19.00 4.10 -3.68
CA THR A 173 -20.28 4.82 -3.78
C THR A 173 -21.38 3.79 -4.00
N PRO A 174 -22.51 3.84 -3.27
CA PRO A 174 -23.69 3.10 -3.64
C PRO A 174 -24.04 3.40 -5.10
N GLN A 175 -24.43 2.38 -5.87
CA GLN A 175 -25.04 2.60 -7.18
C GLN A 175 -26.27 3.46 -6.92
N VAL A 176 -26.21 4.75 -7.24
CA VAL A 176 -27.40 5.59 -7.21
C VAL A 176 -28.28 5.02 -8.32
N LEU A 177 -29.33 4.27 -7.94
CA LEU A 177 -30.42 3.93 -8.85
C LEU A 177 -30.90 5.26 -9.43
N ARG A 178 -30.47 5.57 -10.65
CA ARG A 178 -31.14 6.60 -11.44
C ARG A 178 -32.52 6.03 -11.74
N ARG A 179 -33.51 6.48 -10.96
CA ARG A 179 -34.91 6.18 -11.19
C ARG A 179 -35.28 6.75 -12.57
N PRO A 180 -36.03 6.00 -13.40
CA PRO A 180 -36.38 6.39 -14.77
C PRO A 180 -37.11 7.74 -14.84
#